data_AF-A0A8J7Q483-F1
#
_entry.id   AF-A0A8J7Q483-F1
#
_cell.length_a   1.000
_cell.length_b   1.000
_cell.length_c   1.000
_cell.angle_alpha   90.00
_cell.angle_beta   90.00
_cell.angle_gamma   90.00
#
_symmetry.space_group_name_H-M   'P 1'
#
loop_
_entity.id
_entity.type
_entity.pdbx_description
1 polymer ?
#
loop_
_entity_poly.entity_id
_entity_poly.type
_entity_poly.pdbx_seq_one_letter_code
_entity_poly.pdbx_strand_id
1 'polypeptide(L)'
;MSVLTQPIHDFLAYLDRIAPGYQDELAGDALYILRLNRVHENAELPPLYESFLRVMGTSVGASLFHDLNLNAADIINWYHGVYPTLWPVGDNYHLLAFPKQDEMHWFMALDERVGKDDVMIFQAEGTQPLEDARKQNFCHYGFRDLLYFEAFTKLHMKRWNTPTQVLRQILPADETRVLHERLAATFAKAGFHEMGATSEYLDLYERDDCLVALQREVTRPGHLIVRLAGAEAKATEAFMHSLVDTYDLTIAQC
;
A
#
# COMPACT_ATOMS: atom_id res chain seq x y z
N MET A 1 21.19 6.18 -20.82
CA MET A 1 20.44 5.05 -20.25
C MET A 1 20.23 5.38 -18.78
N SER A 2 18.98 5.60 -18.35
CA SER A 2 18.69 5.79 -16.92
C SER A 2 18.85 4.43 -16.23
N VAL A 3 19.65 4.39 -15.17
CA VAL A 3 19.93 3.19 -14.38
C VAL A 3 18.75 3.00 -13.43
N LEU A 4 18.13 1.81 -13.42
CA LEU A 4 17.13 1.47 -12.43
C LEU A 4 17.69 1.70 -11.02
N THR A 5 16.87 2.25 -10.14
CA THR A 5 17.32 2.56 -8.78
C THR A 5 17.54 1.26 -7.97
N GLN A 6 18.47 1.25 -7.02
CA GLN A 6 18.64 0.09 -6.12
C GLN A 6 17.33 -0.32 -5.41
N PRO A 7 16.49 0.64 -4.92
CA PRO A 7 15.17 0.34 -4.39
C PRO A 7 14.24 -0.50 -5.28
N ILE A 8 14.23 -0.31 -6.61
CA ILE A 8 13.38 -1.14 -7.48
C ILE A 8 13.94 -2.56 -7.60
N HIS A 9 15.27 -2.72 -7.60
CA HIS A 9 15.89 -4.05 -7.59
C HIS A 9 15.56 -4.81 -6.30
N ASP A 10 15.63 -4.13 -5.16
CA ASP A 10 15.28 -4.73 -3.87
C ASP A 10 13.79 -5.11 -3.83
N PHE A 11 12.92 -4.25 -4.37
CA PHE A 11 11.50 -4.53 -4.51
C PHE A 11 11.23 -5.75 -5.40
N LEU A 12 11.87 -5.84 -6.58
CA LEU A 12 11.70 -6.97 -7.49
C LEU A 12 12.23 -8.28 -6.89
N ALA A 13 13.36 -8.24 -6.19
CA ALA A 13 13.88 -9.39 -5.47
C ALA A 13 12.95 -9.84 -4.34
N TYR A 14 12.34 -8.89 -3.64
CA TYR A 14 11.31 -9.16 -2.65
C TYR A 14 10.08 -9.81 -3.30
N LEU A 15 9.58 -9.25 -4.41
CA LEU A 15 8.46 -9.82 -5.16
C LEU A 15 8.74 -11.25 -5.60
N ASP A 16 9.92 -11.53 -6.16
CA ASP A 16 10.25 -12.89 -6.60
C ASP A 16 10.28 -13.88 -5.43
N ARG A 17 10.70 -13.43 -4.24
CA ARG A 17 10.67 -14.24 -3.02
C ARG A 17 9.26 -14.51 -2.51
N ILE A 18 8.41 -13.49 -2.45
CA ILE A 18 7.07 -13.63 -1.84
C ILE A 18 6.04 -14.14 -2.85
N ALA A 19 6.16 -13.73 -4.11
CA ALA A 19 5.24 -13.98 -5.20
C ALA A 19 6.01 -14.42 -6.47
N PRO A 20 6.62 -15.62 -6.50
CA PRO A 20 7.38 -16.09 -7.64
C PRO A 20 6.58 -16.03 -8.95
N GLY A 21 7.17 -15.47 -10.01
CA GLY A 21 6.53 -15.30 -11.32
C GLY A 21 5.50 -14.16 -11.40
N TYR A 22 5.23 -13.44 -10.31
CA TYR A 22 4.33 -12.28 -10.35
C TYR A 22 4.87 -11.19 -11.27
N GLN A 23 6.19 -10.99 -11.31
CA GLN A 23 6.81 -10.05 -12.25
C GLN A 23 6.50 -10.36 -13.71
N ASP A 24 6.26 -11.63 -14.07
CA ASP A 24 5.96 -12.03 -15.45
C ASP A 24 4.49 -11.71 -15.83
N GLU A 25 3.62 -11.55 -14.83
CA GLU A 25 2.27 -10.99 -14.99
C GLU A 25 2.34 -9.45 -15.18
N LEU A 26 3.49 -8.84 -14.90
CA LEU A 26 3.70 -7.39 -14.90
C LEU A 26 4.51 -6.92 -16.12
N ALA A 27 3.90 -6.10 -16.98
CA ALA A 27 4.60 -5.49 -18.11
C ALA A 27 4.80 -3.99 -17.87
N GLY A 28 5.95 -3.44 -18.24
CA GLY A 28 6.26 -2.00 -18.14
C GLY A 28 5.76 -1.18 -19.32
N ASP A 29 5.46 0.12 -19.14
CA ASP A 29 5.16 1.06 -20.23
C ASP A 29 6.11 2.26 -20.24
N ALA A 30 7.10 2.25 -21.14
CA ALA A 30 7.96 3.42 -21.34
C ALA A 30 7.21 4.65 -21.92
N LEU A 31 6.11 4.43 -22.65
CA LEU A 31 5.28 5.50 -23.21
C LEU A 31 4.40 6.14 -22.14
N TYR A 32 4.09 5.42 -21.06
CA TYR A 32 3.29 5.95 -19.95
C TYR A 32 4.01 7.08 -19.20
N ILE A 33 5.31 6.93 -18.95
CA ILE A 33 6.16 7.95 -18.31
C ILE A 33 6.19 9.24 -19.14
N LEU A 34 6.35 9.09 -20.47
CA LEU A 34 6.31 10.23 -21.39
C LEU A 34 4.95 10.94 -21.40
N ARG A 35 3.87 10.21 -21.13
CA ARG A 35 2.50 10.76 -21.04
C ARG A 35 2.28 11.47 -19.71
N LEU A 36 2.75 10.91 -18.59
CA LEU A 36 2.69 11.59 -17.29
C LEU A 36 3.50 12.87 -17.24
N ASN A 37 4.70 12.87 -17.81
CA ASN A 37 5.51 14.07 -17.89
C ASN A 37 4.83 15.19 -18.70
N ARG A 38 3.95 14.84 -19.65
CA ARG A 38 3.13 15.81 -20.39
C ARG A 38 1.96 16.34 -19.59
N VAL A 39 1.38 15.52 -18.70
CA VAL A 39 0.25 15.91 -17.84
C VAL A 39 0.71 16.81 -16.69
N HIS A 40 1.86 16.50 -16.08
CA HIS A 40 2.42 17.23 -14.96
C HIS A 40 3.40 18.35 -15.37
N GLU A 41 3.33 18.83 -16.61
CA GLU A 41 4.14 19.95 -17.14
C GLU A 41 5.63 19.97 -16.72
N ASN A 42 6.31 18.81 -16.78
CA ASN A 42 7.70 18.58 -16.36
C ASN A 42 7.99 18.42 -14.85
N ALA A 43 7.00 18.07 -14.02
CA ALA A 43 7.30 17.61 -12.67
C ALA A 43 8.20 16.36 -12.70
N GLU A 44 9.26 16.36 -11.90
CA GLU A 44 10.11 15.18 -11.73
C GLU A 44 9.36 14.13 -10.90
N LEU A 45 9.14 12.95 -11.49
CA LEU A 45 8.57 11.82 -10.77
C LEU A 45 9.58 11.30 -9.72
N PRO A 46 9.11 10.83 -8.54
CA PRO A 46 9.97 10.18 -7.57
C PRO A 46 10.76 9.01 -8.21
N PRO A 47 12.07 8.86 -7.96
CA PRO A 47 12.91 7.88 -8.67
C PRO A 47 12.44 6.43 -8.58
N LEU A 48 11.91 6.02 -7.41
CA LEU A 48 11.31 4.69 -7.22
C LEU A 48 10.03 4.53 -8.05
N TYR A 49 9.16 5.54 -8.08
CA TYR A 49 7.93 5.51 -8.87
C TYR A 49 8.22 5.50 -10.37
N GLU A 50 9.16 6.33 -10.83
CA GLU A 50 9.59 6.31 -12.23
C GLU A 50 10.15 4.92 -12.62
N SER A 51 10.99 4.33 -11.75
CA SER A 51 11.53 2.98 -11.97
C SER A 51 10.43 1.93 -11.99
N PHE A 52 9.45 2.02 -11.09
CA PHE A 52 8.28 1.14 -11.04
C PHE A 52 7.50 1.17 -12.35
N LEU A 53 7.17 2.36 -12.86
CA LEU A 53 6.42 2.51 -14.13
C LEU A 53 7.17 1.89 -15.32
N ARG A 54 8.51 1.98 -15.34
CA ARG A 54 9.35 1.39 -16.39
C ARG A 54 9.28 -0.13 -16.42
N VAL A 55 9.15 -0.76 -15.25
CA VAL A 55 9.22 -2.23 -15.12
C VAL A 55 7.83 -2.88 -15.14
N MET A 56 6.83 -2.26 -14.50
CA MET A 56 5.53 -2.89 -14.20
C MET A 56 4.29 -2.05 -14.57
N GLY A 57 4.48 -0.88 -15.20
CA GLY A 57 3.44 0.13 -15.39
C GLY A 57 2.35 -0.08 -16.45
N THR A 58 2.19 -1.24 -17.12
CA THR A 58 1.08 -1.53 -18.07
C THR A 58 0.00 -2.47 -17.53
N SER A 59 0.33 -3.60 -16.91
CA SER A 59 -0.69 -4.55 -16.41
C SER A 59 -1.19 -4.23 -15.01
N VAL A 60 -0.48 -3.34 -14.30
CA VAL A 60 -0.94 -2.55 -13.15
C VAL A 60 -1.01 -1.08 -13.56
N GLY A 61 -1.50 -0.82 -14.78
CA GLY A 61 -1.39 0.44 -15.52
C GLY A 61 -1.47 1.70 -14.66
N ALA A 62 -0.35 2.40 -14.42
CA ALA A 62 -0.27 3.60 -13.54
C ALA A 62 -0.74 3.45 -12.09
N SER A 63 -1.43 2.36 -11.80
CA SER A 63 -2.49 2.24 -10.83
C SER A 63 -2.29 0.93 -10.13
N LEU A 64 -2.22 0.99 -8.81
CA LEU A 64 -1.89 -0.18 -8.00
C LEU A 64 -2.91 -1.33 -8.13
N PHE A 65 -4.11 -1.06 -8.67
CA PHE A 65 -5.21 -2.03 -8.75
C PHE A 65 -5.46 -2.51 -10.20
N HIS A 66 -5.45 -3.84 -10.34
CA HIS A 66 -5.49 -4.61 -11.60
C HIS A 66 -6.80 -4.55 -12.39
N ASP A 67 -7.87 -4.03 -11.77
CA ASP A 67 -9.21 -3.99 -12.39
C ASP A 67 -9.41 -2.82 -13.35
N LEU A 68 -8.38 -1.98 -13.50
CA LEU A 68 -8.35 -0.84 -14.38
C LEU A 68 -7.40 -1.14 -15.55
N ASN A 69 -7.93 -1.87 -16.54
CA ASN A 69 -7.23 -2.11 -17.80
C ASN A 69 -7.34 -0.85 -18.68
N LEU A 70 -6.58 0.18 -18.33
CA LEU A 70 -6.73 1.52 -18.89
C LEU A 70 -5.88 1.69 -20.12
N ASN A 71 -6.51 2.13 -21.20
CA ASN A 71 -5.76 2.59 -22.35
C ASN A 71 -5.28 4.04 -22.12
N ALA A 72 -4.36 4.50 -22.96
CA ALA A 72 -3.77 5.84 -22.84
C ALA A 72 -4.81 6.98 -22.95
N ALA A 73 -5.90 6.78 -23.67
CA ALA A 73 -6.96 7.79 -23.79
C ALA A 73 -7.77 7.90 -22.50
N ASP A 74 -8.01 6.79 -21.81
CA ASP A 74 -8.72 6.79 -20.52
C ASP A 74 -7.96 7.63 -19.48
N ILE A 75 -6.63 7.45 -19.40
CA ILE A 75 -5.80 8.18 -18.43
C ILE A 75 -5.77 9.69 -18.72
N ILE A 76 -5.65 10.07 -20.00
CA ILE A 76 -5.71 11.48 -20.41
C ILE A 76 -7.09 12.07 -20.10
N ASN A 77 -8.16 11.34 -20.44
CA ASN A 77 -9.53 11.76 -20.15
C ASN A 77 -9.77 11.90 -18.64
N TRP A 78 -9.11 11.09 -17.81
CA TRP A 78 -9.22 11.21 -16.36
C TRP A 78 -8.49 12.41 -15.81
N TYR A 79 -7.24 12.64 -16.23
CA TYR A 79 -6.48 13.79 -15.75
C TYR A 79 -7.07 15.13 -16.21
N HIS A 80 -7.71 15.17 -17.39
CA HIS A 80 -8.36 16.39 -17.87
C HIS A 80 -9.84 16.50 -17.50
N GLY A 81 -10.52 15.38 -17.20
CA GLY A 81 -11.95 15.35 -16.90
C GLY A 81 -12.28 15.18 -15.42
N VAL A 82 -11.73 14.14 -14.79
CA VAL A 82 -12.07 13.74 -13.41
C VAL A 82 -11.17 14.42 -12.39
N TYR A 83 -9.86 14.39 -12.58
CA TYR A 83 -8.89 14.93 -11.64
C TYR A 83 -9.12 16.40 -11.24
N PRO A 84 -9.51 17.32 -12.14
CA PRO A 84 -9.81 18.70 -11.76
C PRO A 84 -11.04 18.85 -10.84
N THR A 85 -11.86 17.80 -10.73
CA THR A 85 -13.03 17.74 -9.84
C THR A 85 -12.73 17.04 -8.51
N LEU A 86 -11.55 16.41 -8.38
CA LEU A 86 -11.12 15.71 -7.18
C LEU A 86 -10.27 16.61 -6.28
N TRP A 87 -10.27 16.37 -4.98
CA TRP A 87 -9.34 16.94 -4.02
C TRP A 87 -8.33 15.86 -3.57
N PRO A 88 -7.04 16.20 -3.43
CA PRO A 88 -6.42 17.49 -3.76
C PRO A 88 -6.17 17.69 -5.27
N VAL A 89 -6.42 18.91 -5.76
CA VAL A 89 -6.00 19.37 -7.09
C VAL A 89 -4.64 20.06 -6.97
N GLY A 90 -3.65 19.67 -7.77
CA GLY A 90 -2.42 20.44 -7.96
C GLY A 90 -1.22 19.59 -8.38
N ASP A 91 -0.19 20.24 -8.92
CA ASP A 91 0.97 19.59 -9.54
C ASP A 91 1.83 18.76 -8.58
N ASN A 92 1.57 18.87 -7.27
CA ASN A 92 2.26 18.09 -6.23
C ASN A 92 1.56 16.75 -5.93
N TYR A 93 0.42 16.45 -6.56
CA TYR A 93 -0.32 15.21 -6.31
C TYR A 93 -0.52 14.41 -7.57
N HIS A 94 -0.26 13.12 -7.48
CA HIS A 94 -0.50 12.18 -8.56
C HIS A 94 -1.58 11.17 -8.14
N LEU A 95 -2.65 11.09 -8.93
CA LEU A 95 -3.72 10.13 -8.70
C LEU A 95 -3.27 8.73 -9.14
N LEU A 96 -3.18 7.80 -8.18
CA LEU A 96 -2.77 6.42 -8.41
C LEU A 96 -3.96 5.52 -8.76
N ALA A 97 -5.09 5.61 -8.07
CA ALA A 97 -6.19 4.65 -8.32
C ALA A 97 -7.59 5.18 -7.99
N PHE A 98 -8.56 4.64 -8.75
CA PHE A 98 -10.00 4.90 -8.59
C PHE A 98 -10.74 3.60 -8.26
N PRO A 99 -11.30 3.42 -7.05
CA PRO A 99 -12.21 2.31 -6.82
C PRO A 99 -13.48 2.55 -7.61
N LYS A 100 -13.96 1.54 -8.33
CA LYS A 100 -15.16 1.63 -9.18
C LYS A 100 -16.45 1.98 -8.42
N GLN A 101 -16.44 1.99 -7.09
CA GLN A 101 -17.65 2.11 -6.26
C GLN A 101 -17.50 2.94 -4.97
N ASP A 102 -16.27 3.29 -4.55
CA ASP A 102 -16.02 4.03 -3.32
C ASP A 102 -15.41 5.41 -3.64
N GLU A 103 -15.89 6.46 -2.98
CA GLU A 103 -15.43 7.85 -3.16
C GLU A 103 -13.95 8.06 -2.77
N MET A 104 -13.28 7.01 -2.27
CA MET A 104 -11.91 7.01 -1.74
C MET A 104 -10.86 6.77 -2.82
N HIS A 105 -10.09 7.79 -3.19
CA HIS A 105 -9.01 7.70 -4.18
C HIS A 105 -7.63 7.63 -3.53
N TRP A 106 -6.71 6.92 -4.20
CA TRP A 106 -5.31 6.88 -3.79
C TRP A 106 -4.50 7.97 -4.47
N PHE A 107 -3.78 8.76 -3.68
CA PHE A 107 -2.92 9.84 -4.15
C PHE A 107 -1.49 9.64 -3.67
N MET A 108 -0.54 10.01 -4.54
CA MET A 108 0.87 10.18 -4.23
C MET A 108 1.17 11.66 -4.05
N ALA A 109 1.68 12.06 -2.89
CA ALA A 109 2.19 13.42 -2.65
C ALA A 109 3.64 13.51 -3.13
N LEU A 110 3.84 14.04 -4.34
CA LEU A 110 5.12 14.10 -5.04
C LEU A 110 6.20 14.92 -4.31
N ASP A 111 5.81 15.78 -3.35
CA ASP A 111 6.69 16.60 -2.51
C ASP A 111 6.86 16.06 -1.08
N GLU A 112 6.00 15.15 -0.63
CA GLU A 112 6.10 14.55 0.70
C GLU A 112 6.94 13.25 0.67
N ARG A 113 7.88 13.14 1.60
CA ARG A 113 8.82 12.01 1.67
C ARG A 113 8.60 11.15 2.89
N VAL A 114 8.76 9.84 2.71
CA VAL A 114 8.85 8.85 3.78
C VAL A 114 10.27 8.31 3.79
N GLY A 115 11.02 8.61 4.84
CA GLY A 115 12.46 8.33 4.84
C GLY A 115 13.21 9.07 3.72
N LYS A 116 14.27 8.46 3.18
CA LYS A 116 15.22 9.12 2.28
C LYS A 116 14.78 9.14 0.80
N ASP A 117 14.18 8.05 0.34
CA ASP A 117 13.93 7.81 -1.10
C ASP A 117 12.50 7.35 -1.41
N ASP A 118 11.60 7.39 -0.42
CA ASP A 118 10.20 6.97 -0.59
C ASP A 118 9.25 8.17 -0.55
N VAL A 119 8.08 8.01 -1.17
CA VAL A 119 7.07 9.06 -1.33
C VAL A 119 5.81 8.68 -0.57
N MET A 120 5.14 9.68 0.01
CA MET A 120 3.92 9.46 0.76
C MET A 120 2.75 9.13 -0.16
N ILE A 121 2.00 8.09 0.20
CA ILE A 121 0.74 7.70 -0.40
C ILE A 121 -0.39 7.79 0.63
N PHE A 122 -1.56 8.27 0.20
CA PHE A 122 -2.74 8.38 1.07
C PHE A 122 -4.06 8.14 0.31
N GLN A 123 -5.14 7.84 1.04
CA GLN A 123 -6.49 7.64 0.49
C GLN A 123 -7.48 8.75 0.85
N ALA A 124 -7.96 9.56 -0.09
CA ALA A 124 -8.89 10.66 0.20
C ALA A 124 -10.23 10.47 -0.48
N GLU A 125 -11.30 10.91 0.15
CA GLU A 125 -12.53 11.15 -0.59
C GLU A 125 -12.29 12.24 -1.64
N GLY A 126 -12.66 11.99 -2.89
CA GLY A 126 -12.43 12.91 -3.99
C GLY A 126 -13.06 14.29 -3.81
N THR A 127 -14.05 14.44 -2.94
CA THR A 127 -14.71 15.73 -2.72
C THR A 127 -14.29 16.41 -1.41
N GLN A 128 -13.49 15.73 -0.57
CA GLN A 128 -13.11 16.22 0.75
C GLN A 128 -11.86 17.12 0.69
N PRO A 129 -11.87 18.29 1.36
CA PRO A 129 -10.66 19.11 1.50
C PRO A 129 -9.50 18.33 2.15
N LEU A 130 -8.29 18.51 1.63
CA LEU A 130 -7.10 17.76 2.07
C LEU A 130 -6.84 17.87 3.58
N GLU A 131 -7.04 19.05 4.17
CA GLU A 131 -6.83 19.26 5.61
C GLU A 131 -7.75 18.41 6.48
N ASP A 132 -8.98 18.15 6.02
CA ASP A 132 -9.96 17.36 6.76
C ASP A 132 -9.75 15.87 6.53
N ALA A 133 -9.44 15.50 5.28
CA ALA A 133 -9.00 14.15 4.97
C ALA A 133 -7.75 13.76 5.79
N ARG A 134 -6.83 14.72 6.03
CA ARG A 134 -5.64 14.57 6.89
C ARG A 134 -5.95 14.27 8.35
N LYS A 135 -7.09 14.73 8.85
CA LYS A 135 -7.50 14.52 10.24
C LYS A 135 -8.27 13.22 10.43
N GLN A 136 -9.01 12.78 9.41
CA GLN A 136 -10.03 11.75 9.60
C GLN A 136 -9.55 10.34 9.22
N ASN A 137 -9.05 10.11 8.00
CA ASN A 137 -9.05 8.75 7.45
C ASN A 137 -7.81 8.29 6.69
N PHE A 138 -6.72 9.06 6.68
CA PHE A 138 -5.60 8.65 5.84
C PHE A 138 -4.77 7.50 6.42
N CYS A 139 -4.83 6.36 5.74
CA CYS A 139 -3.74 5.41 5.77
C CYS A 139 -2.57 6.02 4.99
N HIS A 140 -1.52 6.42 5.71
CA HIS A 140 -0.31 7.01 5.14
C HIS A 140 0.75 5.92 5.00
N TYR A 141 1.12 5.63 3.75
CA TYR A 141 2.12 4.62 3.41
C TYR A 141 3.32 5.25 2.73
N GLY A 142 4.50 4.69 2.93
CA GLY A 142 5.52 4.77 1.88
C GLY A 142 5.02 4.04 0.64
N PHE A 143 5.30 4.57 -0.56
CA PHE A 143 4.93 3.90 -1.81
C PHE A 143 5.48 2.47 -1.86
N ARG A 144 6.66 2.22 -1.27
CA ARG A 144 7.21 0.88 -1.14
C ARG A 144 6.36 -0.04 -0.27
N ASP A 145 5.89 0.43 0.88
CA ASP A 145 5.04 -0.35 1.79
C ASP A 145 3.73 -0.75 1.14
N LEU A 146 3.15 0.19 0.38
CA LEU A 146 1.94 -0.07 -0.37
C LEU A 146 2.19 -1.13 -1.45
N LEU A 147 3.28 -1.05 -2.20
CA LEU A 147 3.63 -2.05 -3.19
C LEU A 147 3.84 -3.44 -2.57
N TYR A 148 4.50 -3.52 -1.42
CA TYR A 148 4.67 -4.79 -0.70
C TYR A 148 3.34 -5.35 -0.20
N PHE A 149 2.49 -4.49 0.37
CA PHE A 149 1.17 -4.89 0.83
C PHE A 149 0.29 -5.37 -0.33
N GLU A 150 0.31 -4.70 -1.49
CA GLU A 150 -0.45 -5.12 -2.67
C GLU A 150 0.06 -6.46 -3.24
N ALA A 151 1.36 -6.66 -3.29
CA ALA A 151 1.93 -7.94 -3.71
C ALA A 151 1.57 -9.08 -2.75
N PHE A 152 1.62 -8.77 -1.45
CA PHE A 152 1.15 -9.64 -0.39
C PHE A 152 -0.32 -9.98 -0.63
N THR A 153 -1.26 -9.04 -0.60
CA THR A 153 -2.70 -9.32 -0.79
C THR A 153 -3.01 -10.09 -2.08
N LYS A 154 -2.34 -9.82 -3.20
CA LYS A 154 -2.50 -10.55 -4.47
C LYS A 154 -2.23 -12.04 -4.37
N LEU A 155 -1.22 -12.47 -3.60
CA LEU A 155 -0.97 -13.89 -3.35
C LEU A 155 -2.15 -14.54 -2.65
N HIS A 156 -2.79 -13.80 -1.74
CA HIS A 156 -3.85 -14.31 -0.88
C HIS A 156 -5.21 -14.25 -1.50
N MET A 157 -5.50 -13.26 -2.35
CA MET A 157 -6.71 -13.26 -3.18
C MET A 157 -6.80 -14.52 -4.07
N LYS A 158 -5.65 -15.08 -4.49
CA LYS A 158 -5.60 -16.35 -5.23
C LYS A 158 -5.74 -17.58 -4.32
N ARG A 159 -5.27 -17.51 -3.06
CA ARG A 159 -5.17 -18.66 -2.14
C ARG A 159 -6.39 -18.81 -1.21
N TRP A 160 -6.97 -17.73 -0.72
CA TRP A 160 -7.93 -17.76 0.40
C TRP A 160 -9.18 -16.92 0.12
N ASN A 161 -10.34 -17.47 0.45
CA ASN A 161 -11.66 -16.86 0.18
C ASN A 161 -12.20 -16.03 1.36
N THR A 162 -11.45 -15.82 2.44
CA THR A 162 -11.95 -15.11 3.61
C THR A 162 -11.70 -13.61 3.51
N PRO A 163 -12.66 -12.75 3.91
CA PRO A 163 -12.42 -11.32 4.04
C PRO A 163 -11.31 -11.01 5.04
N THR A 164 -10.44 -10.05 4.70
CA THR A 164 -9.43 -9.53 5.61
C THR A 164 -10.07 -8.93 6.85
N GLN A 165 -9.61 -9.35 8.02
CA GLN A 165 -9.97 -8.75 9.31
C GLN A 165 -8.96 -7.67 9.68
N VAL A 166 -9.43 -6.59 10.32
CA VAL A 166 -8.60 -5.45 10.69
C VAL A 166 -8.72 -5.16 12.17
N LEU A 167 -7.58 -5.17 12.86
CA LEU A 167 -7.45 -4.73 14.24
C LEU A 167 -6.70 -3.41 14.29
N ARG A 168 -7.06 -2.54 15.24
CA ARG A 168 -6.45 -1.23 15.43
C ARG A 168 -6.18 -0.94 16.89
N GLN A 169 -5.14 -0.15 17.13
CA GLN A 169 -4.86 0.39 18.45
C GLN A 169 -4.26 1.79 18.33
N ILE A 170 -4.63 2.68 19.25
CA ILE A 170 -4.14 4.06 19.33
C ILE A 170 -3.48 4.26 20.69
N LEU A 171 -2.17 4.46 20.69
CA LEU A 171 -1.33 4.62 21.89
C LEU A 171 -0.35 5.78 21.69
N PRO A 172 0.35 6.22 22.74
CA PRO A 172 1.57 7.01 22.58
C PRO A 172 2.55 6.33 21.60
N ALA A 173 3.32 7.12 20.84
CA ALA A 173 4.17 6.61 19.76
C ALA A 173 5.25 5.61 20.24
N ASP A 174 5.83 5.87 21.41
CA ASP A 174 6.78 5.02 22.11
C ASP A 174 6.16 3.70 22.57
N GLU A 175 4.95 3.75 23.14
CA GLU A 175 4.19 2.56 23.51
C GLU A 175 3.74 1.74 22.28
N THR A 176 3.42 2.42 21.18
CA THR A 176 3.06 1.79 19.89
C THR A 176 4.22 0.97 19.33
N ARG A 177 5.44 1.50 19.39
CA ARG A 177 6.64 0.77 18.98
C ARG A 177 6.88 -0.46 19.85
N VAL A 178 6.70 -0.33 21.17
CA VAL A 178 6.84 -1.47 22.11
C VAL A 178 5.77 -2.53 21.83
N LEU A 179 4.52 -2.13 21.57
CA LEU A 179 3.44 -3.06 21.22
C LEU A 179 3.72 -3.77 19.90
N HIS A 180 4.25 -3.06 18.90
CA HIS A 180 4.67 -3.63 17.62
C HIS A 180 5.70 -4.76 17.81
N GLU A 181 6.77 -4.51 18.59
CA GLU A 181 7.79 -5.52 18.91
C GLU A 181 7.20 -6.74 19.65
N ARG A 182 6.24 -6.51 20.57
CA ARG A 182 5.54 -7.60 21.29
C ARG A 182 4.66 -8.44 20.38
N LEU A 183 3.95 -7.82 19.45
CA LEU A 183 3.14 -8.52 18.45
C LEU A 183 4.01 -9.33 17.49
N ALA A 184 5.10 -8.74 16.98
CA ALA A 184 6.09 -9.45 16.17
C ALA A 184 6.60 -10.72 16.87
N ALA A 185 6.98 -10.62 18.15
CA ALA A 185 7.39 -11.76 18.95
C ALA A 185 6.25 -12.79 19.17
N THR A 186 4.99 -12.34 19.20
CA THR A 186 3.82 -13.22 19.34
C THR A 186 3.56 -13.98 18.05
N PHE A 187 3.67 -13.33 16.90
CA PHE A 187 3.54 -13.97 15.58
C PHE A 187 4.62 -15.04 15.39
N ALA A 188 5.87 -14.72 15.73
CA ALA A 188 6.95 -15.71 15.70
C ALA A 188 6.66 -16.94 16.59
N LYS A 189 6.17 -16.73 17.82
CA LYS A 189 5.76 -17.82 18.73
C LYS A 189 4.57 -18.63 18.22
N ALA A 190 3.67 -17.99 17.47
CA ALA A 190 2.51 -18.61 16.86
C ALA A 190 2.84 -19.34 15.53
N GLY A 191 4.13 -19.45 15.19
CA GLY A 191 4.62 -20.18 14.03
C GLY A 191 4.58 -19.38 12.72
N PHE A 192 4.38 -18.07 12.78
CA PHE A 192 4.52 -17.23 11.60
C PHE A 192 5.99 -17.00 11.27
N HIS A 193 6.28 -17.05 9.98
CA HIS A 193 7.55 -16.66 9.40
C HIS A 193 7.46 -15.21 8.93
N GLU A 194 8.42 -14.39 9.37
CA GLU A 194 8.56 -13.04 8.83
C GLU A 194 9.01 -13.16 7.36
N MET A 195 8.24 -12.59 6.44
CA MET A 195 8.56 -12.57 5.00
C MET A 195 9.69 -11.56 4.68
N GLY A 196 10.23 -10.90 5.72
CA GLY A 196 11.31 -9.93 5.74
C GLY A 196 10.80 -8.53 6.10
N ALA A 197 11.57 -7.81 6.93
CA ALA A 197 11.35 -6.41 7.27
C ALA A 197 11.29 -5.55 6.00
N THR A 198 10.07 -5.18 5.61
CA THR A 198 9.81 -4.45 4.37
C THR A 198 10.09 -2.96 4.53
N SER A 199 9.84 -2.40 5.72
CA SER A 199 10.26 -1.06 6.13
C SER A 199 10.16 -0.88 7.64
N GLU A 200 10.39 0.34 8.13
CA GLU A 200 10.09 0.70 9.52
C GLU A 200 8.58 0.61 9.84
N TYR A 201 7.69 0.77 8.86
CA TYR A 201 6.26 0.94 9.08
C TYR A 201 5.43 -0.30 8.73
N LEU A 202 6.04 -1.32 8.13
CA LEU A 202 5.38 -2.52 7.67
C LEU A 202 6.24 -3.76 7.93
N ASP A 203 5.68 -4.69 8.70
CA ASP A 203 6.14 -6.07 8.78
C ASP A 203 5.08 -7.01 8.19
N LEU A 204 5.54 -7.99 7.42
CA LEU A 204 4.70 -8.99 6.78
C LEU A 204 5.07 -10.39 7.30
N TYR A 205 4.07 -11.14 7.72
CA TYR A 205 4.21 -12.47 8.32
C TYR A 205 3.32 -13.47 7.60
N GLU A 206 3.84 -14.66 7.33
CA GLU A 206 3.12 -15.78 6.71
C GLU A 206 3.19 -17.03 7.59
N ARG A 207 2.07 -17.75 7.64
CA ARG A 207 1.94 -19.12 8.11
C ARG A 207 1.10 -19.88 7.09
N ASP A 208 1.22 -21.20 7.03
CA ASP A 208 0.54 -22.05 6.04
C ASP A 208 -0.97 -21.77 5.86
N ASP A 209 -1.63 -21.29 6.92
CA ASP A 209 -3.07 -21.04 6.98
C ASP A 209 -3.44 -19.57 7.23
N CYS A 210 -2.47 -18.67 7.41
CA CYS A 210 -2.74 -17.31 7.87
C CYS A 210 -1.64 -16.32 7.49
N LEU A 211 -2.04 -15.07 7.30
CA LEU A 211 -1.16 -13.94 7.12
C LEU A 211 -1.38 -12.87 8.16
N VAL A 212 -0.32 -12.12 8.43
CA VAL A 212 -0.42 -10.86 9.14
C VAL A 212 0.34 -9.77 8.41
N ALA A 213 -0.30 -8.63 8.18
CA ALA A 213 0.38 -7.37 7.95
C ALA A 213 0.30 -6.51 9.22
N LEU A 214 1.43 -6.27 9.86
CA LEU A 214 1.57 -5.42 11.03
C LEU A 214 2.08 -4.06 10.58
N GLN A 215 1.30 -3.01 10.82
CA GLN A 215 1.53 -1.69 10.25
C GLN A 215 1.52 -0.61 11.32
N ARG A 216 2.42 0.37 11.17
CA ARG A 216 2.37 1.64 11.90
C ARG A 216 2.09 2.76 10.91
N GLU A 217 1.22 3.70 11.27
CA GLU A 217 0.98 4.83 10.37
C GLU A 217 2.14 5.84 10.41
N VAL A 218 2.57 6.32 9.24
CA VAL A 218 3.72 7.24 9.13
C VAL A 218 3.42 8.59 9.80
N THR A 219 2.26 9.18 9.54
CA THR A 219 1.88 10.51 10.07
C THR A 219 1.22 10.46 11.44
N ARG A 220 0.74 9.28 11.85
CA ARG A 220 0.13 9.02 13.15
C ARG A 220 0.91 7.90 13.84
N PRO A 221 2.13 8.16 14.33
CA PRO A 221 3.01 7.10 14.85
C PRO A 221 2.45 6.37 16.09
N GLY A 222 1.39 6.92 16.69
CA GLY A 222 0.60 6.26 17.74
C GLY A 222 -0.42 5.22 17.25
N HIS A 223 -0.61 5.11 15.94
CA HIS A 223 -1.61 4.22 15.33
C HIS A 223 -0.94 2.94 14.86
N LEU A 224 -1.45 1.82 15.37
CA LEU A 224 -1.06 0.47 14.98
C LEU A 224 -2.24 -0.21 14.29
N ILE A 225 -1.97 -0.87 13.17
CA ILE A 225 -2.97 -1.63 12.41
C ILE A 225 -2.45 -3.04 12.17
N VAL A 226 -3.26 -4.04 12.50
CA VAL A 226 -2.99 -5.44 12.20
C VAL A 226 -4.04 -5.91 11.19
N ARG A 227 -3.61 -6.34 10.01
CA ARG A 227 -4.49 -6.98 9.02
C ARG A 227 -4.23 -8.46 8.99
N LEU A 228 -5.32 -9.23 9.06
CA LEU A 228 -5.30 -10.68 9.15
C LEU A 228 -6.14 -11.26 8.00
N ALA A 229 -5.56 -12.19 7.26
CA ALA A 229 -6.29 -13.00 6.29
C ALA A 229 -5.91 -14.46 6.54
N GLY A 230 -6.84 -15.39 6.47
CA GLY A 230 -6.52 -16.80 6.64
C GLY A 230 -7.25 -17.71 5.69
N ALA A 231 -6.87 -18.99 5.64
CA ALA A 231 -7.53 -19.98 4.82
C ALA A 231 -8.96 -20.25 5.31
N GLU A 232 -9.18 -20.18 6.62
CA GLU A 232 -10.46 -20.46 7.28
C GLU A 232 -10.88 -19.34 8.22
N ALA A 233 -12.09 -18.81 8.01
CA ALA A 233 -12.61 -17.66 8.76
C ALA A 233 -12.61 -17.91 10.28
N LYS A 234 -12.95 -19.12 10.73
CA LYS A 234 -13.00 -19.48 12.16
C LYS A 234 -11.63 -19.48 12.83
N ALA A 235 -10.59 -19.95 12.14
CA ALA A 235 -9.23 -19.96 12.68
C ALA A 235 -8.68 -18.53 12.76
N THR A 236 -8.93 -17.71 11.74
CA THR A 236 -8.60 -16.29 11.73
C THR A 236 -9.32 -15.54 12.84
N GLU A 237 -10.62 -15.78 13.03
CA GLU A 237 -11.44 -15.18 14.08
C GLU A 237 -10.95 -15.55 15.48
N ALA A 238 -10.65 -16.83 15.73
CA ALA A 238 -10.11 -17.28 17.01
C ALA A 238 -8.75 -16.64 17.33
N PHE A 239 -7.86 -16.56 16.33
CA PHE A 239 -6.57 -15.90 16.50
C PHE A 239 -6.73 -14.40 16.73
N MET A 240 -7.62 -13.74 15.99
CA MET A 240 -7.97 -12.34 16.17
C MET A 240 -8.46 -12.05 17.59
N HIS A 241 -9.40 -12.85 18.10
CA HIS A 241 -9.89 -12.72 19.48
C HIS A 241 -8.76 -12.87 20.51
N SER A 242 -7.81 -13.79 20.29
CA SER A 242 -6.67 -13.92 21.19
C SER A 242 -5.79 -12.66 21.24
N LEU A 243 -5.65 -11.96 20.11
CA LEU A 243 -4.90 -10.71 20.05
C LEU A 243 -5.66 -9.57 20.73
N VAL A 244 -6.97 -9.48 20.52
CA VAL A 244 -7.87 -8.53 21.20
C VAL A 244 -7.77 -8.70 22.71
N ASP A 245 -7.94 -9.93 23.21
CA ASP A 245 -7.96 -10.22 24.65
C ASP A 245 -6.60 -9.97 25.32
N THR A 246 -5.49 -10.18 24.59
CA THR A 246 -4.12 -10.08 25.14
C THR A 246 -3.55 -8.67 25.06
N TYR A 247 -3.88 -7.93 23.99
CA TYR A 247 -3.24 -6.66 23.63
C TYR A 247 -4.22 -5.48 23.58
N ASP A 248 -5.47 -5.69 23.96
CA ASP A 248 -6.52 -4.67 23.97
C ASP A 248 -6.72 -4.02 22.59
N LEU A 249 -6.53 -4.79 21.52
CA LEU A 249 -6.75 -4.32 20.16
C LEU A 249 -8.25 -4.19 19.89
N THR A 250 -8.64 -3.16 19.13
CA THR A 250 -10.03 -2.97 18.69
C THR A 250 -10.27 -3.57 17.32
N ILE A 251 -11.41 -4.23 17.11
CA ILE A 251 -11.81 -4.70 15.79
C ILE A 251 -12.36 -3.50 15.00
N ALA A 252 -11.73 -3.18 13.87
CA ALA A 252 -12.21 -2.15 12.98
C ALA A 252 -13.25 -2.74 12.02
N GLN A 253 -14.44 -2.15 11.98
CA GLN A 253 -15.39 -2.41 10.89
C GLN A 253 -14.78 -1.83 9.61
N CYS A 254 -14.61 -2.68 8.60
CA CYS A 254 -14.24 -2.26 7.24
C CYS A 254 -15.51 -2.05 6.42
#